data_AF-A0A938Y313-F1
#
_entry.id   AF-A0A938Y313-F1
#
_cell.length_a   1.000
_cell.length_b   1.000
_cell.length_c   1.000
_cell.angle_alpha   90.00
_cell.angle_beta   90.00
_cell.angle_gamma   90.00
#
_symmetry.space_group_name_H-M   'P 1'
#
loop_
_entity.id
_entity.type
_entity.pdbx_description
1 polymer ?
#
loop_
_entity_poly.entity_id
_entity_poly.type
_entity_poly.pdbx_seq_one_letter_code
_entity_poly.pdbx_strand_id
1 'polypeptide(L)'
;MTYEKQRHINRLVDRPNTYTLTENEDGTVLIVPAWRVIAGTPVDEVRLNHIEDGIEGAHLLIEQTDRRVTRIEAFLDIDSRGVTGAQARFADTYDGQTDPVLQFDQTKTFSLIELAASTSLVSVPVASITGFSVGQEVTIASSAGVEDQPITAINADSNTLTFPTVLFSHPKGAMIARSTMERDTENQRLRIGNWSTYSVTITEI
;
A
#
# COMPACT_ATOMS: atom_id res chain seq x y z
N MET A 1 11.60 -18.67 10.84
CA MET A 1 10.90 -19.47 11.86
C MET A 1 10.20 -18.49 12.79
N THR A 2 8.88 -18.59 12.91
CA THR A 2 8.08 -17.70 13.73
C THR A 2 8.08 -18.21 15.17
N TYR A 3 8.35 -17.33 16.14
CA TYR A 3 8.24 -17.69 17.56
C TYR A 3 6.78 -17.99 17.90
N GLU A 4 6.52 -19.13 18.51
CA GLU A 4 5.19 -19.48 19.01
C GLU A 4 5.15 -19.26 20.52
N LYS A 5 4.35 -18.28 20.93
CA LYS A 5 4.22 -17.87 22.32
C LYS A 5 3.64 -18.99 23.18
N GLN A 6 4.32 -19.33 24.27
CA GLN A 6 3.81 -20.30 25.23
C GLN A 6 2.97 -19.59 26.29
N ARG A 7 1.89 -20.24 26.74
CA ARG A 7 1.08 -19.76 27.86
C ARG A 7 1.34 -20.61 29.08
N HIS A 8 1.82 -19.97 30.14
CA HIS A 8 2.07 -20.61 31.43
C HIS A 8 0.83 -20.45 32.31
N ILE A 9 0.44 -21.52 33.00
CA ILE A 9 -0.68 -21.52 33.95
C ILE A 9 -0.20 -22.13 35.26
N ASN A 10 -0.51 -21.48 36.38
CA ASN A 10 -0.16 -22.00 37.69
C ASN A 10 -0.91 -23.31 37.98
N ARG A 11 -0.19 -24.34 38.43
CA ARG A 11 -0.80 -25.59 38.89
C ARG A 11 -1.19 -25.47 40.35
N LEU A 12 -2.44 -25.81 40.66
CA LEU A 12 -2.90 -25.99 42.03
C LEU A 12 -2.29 -27.29 42.58
N VAL A 13 -1.54 -27.20 43.67
CA VAL A 13 -0.90 -28.36 44.31
C VAL A 13 -1.62 -28.65 45.62
N ASP A 14 -2.02 -29.91 45.80
CA ASP A 14 -2.58 -30.41 47.06
C ASP A 14 -1.49 -30.45 48.13
N ARG A 15 -1.81 -30.01 49.35
CA ARG A 15 -0.95 -30.22 50.51
C ARG A 15 -1.43 -31.49 51.20
N PRO A 16 -0.66 -32.60 51.15
CA PRO A 16 -1.03 -33.78 51.90
C PRO A 16 -1.24 -33.42 53.38
N ASN A 17 -2.38 -33.84 53.93
CA ASN A 17 -2.80 -33.67 55.33
C ASN A 17 -3.26 -32.26 55.78
N THR A 18 -3.72 -31.39 54.89
CA THR A 18 -4.38 -30.12 55.29
C THR A 18 -5.87 -30.14 54.98
N TYR A 19 -6.72 -30.17 56.02
CA TYR A 19 -8.18 -30.17 55.89
C TYR A 19 -8.81 -29.08 56.75
N THR A 20 -9.92 -28.54 56.29
CA THR A 20 -10.81 -27.69 57.10
C THR A 20 -11.98 -28.53 57.59
N LEU A 21 -12.19 -28.53 58.91
CA LEU A 21 -13.30 -29.21 59.57
C LEU A 21 -14.46 -28.21 59.69
N THR A 22 -15.63 -28.57 59.17
CA THR A 22 -16.86 -27.81 59.39
C THR A 22 -17.85 -28.71 60.10
N GLU A 23 -18.27 -28.31 61.30
CA GLU A 23 -19.31 -29.02 62.07
C GLU A 23 -20.70 -28.61 61.58
N ASN A 24 -21.52 -29.60 61.23
CA ASN A 24 -22.93 -29.40 60.90
C ASN A 24 -23.79 -29.43 62.17
N GLU A 25 -24.96 -28.80 62.13
CA GLU A 25 -25.91 -28.76 63.27
C GLU A 25 -26.38 -30.16 63.73
N ASP A 26 -26.25 -31.18 62.87
CA ASP A 26 -26.58 -32.58 63.16
C ASP A 26 -25.45 -33.36 63.88
N GLY A 27 -24.40 -32.67 64.34
CA GLY A 27 -23.29 -33.30 65.08
C GLY A 27 -22.33 -34.13 64.21
N THR A 28 -22.45 -34.02 62.88
CA THR A 28 -21.52 -34.63 61.92
C THR A 28 -20.46 -33.62 61.48
N VAL A 29 -19.23 -34.08 61.23
CA VAL A 29 -18.11 -33.23 60.79
C VAL A 29 -17.84 -33.48 59.31
N LEU A 30 -17.92 -32.44 58.49
CA LEU A 30 -17.49 -32.48 57.10
C LEU A 30 -16.01 -32.10 56.99
N ILE A 31 -15.21 -32.99 56.38
CA ILE A 31 -13.79 -32.78 56.12
C ILE A 31 -13.62 -32.34 54.66
N VAL A 32 -13.19 -31.11 54.43
CA VAL A 32 -12.92 -30.60 53.08
C VAL A 32 -11.42 -30.34 52.93
N PRO A 33 -10.76 -30.80 51.84
CA PRO A 33 -9.36 -30.48 51.58
C PRO A 33 -9.14 -28.98 51.45
N ALA A 34 -8.11 -28.47 52.13
CA ALA A 34 -7.81 -27.04 52.14
C ALA A 34 -6.94 -26.67 50.93
N TRP A 35 -7.58 -26.40 49.78
CA TRP A 35 -6.90 -25.91 48.58
C TRP A 35 -6.23 -24.56 48.86
N ARG A 36 -4.90 -24.47 48.71
CA ARG A 36 -4.19 -23.19 48.77
C ARG A 36 -3.19 -23.08 47.64
N VAL A 37 -3.27 -21.99 46.90
CA VAL A 37 -2.16 -21.55 46.03
C VAL A 37 -1.00 -21.19 46.96
N ILE A 38 0.13 -21.90 46.85
CA ILE A 38 1.33 -21.53 47.57
C ILE A 38 1.92 -20.32 46.85
N ALA A 39 1.67 -19.13 47.40
CA ALA A 39 2.40 -17.91 47.04
C ALA A 39 3.85 -18.08 47.51
N GLY A 40 4.69 -18.75 46.72
CA GLY A 40 6.03 -19.10 47.16
C GLY A 40 6.99 -19.66 46.11
N THR A 41 6.56 -19.94 44.89
CA THR A 41 7.53 -20.15 43.81
C THR A 41 7.86 -18.77 43.22
N PRO A 42 9.14 -18.33 43.15
CA PRO A 42 9.53 -17.06 42.50
C PRO A 42 9.08 -16.94 41.03
N VAL A 43 8.60 -18.05 40.48
CA VAL A 43 8.14 -18.24 39.12
C VAL A 43 6.63 -18.45 39.16
N ASP A 44 5.87 -17.37 38.96
CA ASP A 44 4.41 -17.38 38.79
C ASP A 44 4.02 -17.13 37.33
N GLU A 45 2.83 -17.61 36.96
CA GLU A 45 2.21 -17.41 35.65
C GLU A 45 2.34 -15.98 35.11
N VAL A 46 2.12 -14.97 35.97
CA VAL A 46 2.19 -13.56 35.56
C VAL A 46 3.59 -13.19 35.09
N ARG A 47 4.65 -13.54 35.85
CA ARG A 47 6.03 -13.22 35.46
C ARG A 47 6.46 -14.03 34.23
N LEU A 48 6.09 -15.31 34.15
CA LEU A 48 6.42 -16.14 33.00
C LEU A 48 5.74 -15.62 31.73
N ASN A 49 4.45 -15.33 31.76
CA ASN A 49 3.74 -14.78 30.60
C ASN A 49 4.27 -13.39 30.21
N HIS A 50 4.69 -12.55 31.17
CA HIS A 50 5.34 -11.27 30.86
C HIS A 50 6.72 -11.46 30.19
N ILE A 51 7.46 -12.52 30.54
CA ILE A 51 8.69 -12.89 29.83
C ILE A 51 8.37 -13.37 28.41
N GLU A 52 7.32 -14.17 28.23
CA GLU A 52 6.85 -14.61 26.90
C GLU A 52 6.42 -13.43 26.03
N ASP A 53 5.74 -12.42 26.59
CA ASP A 53 5.40 -11.17 25.90
C ASP A 53 6.65 -10.45 25.41
N GLY A 54 7.68 -10.39 26.26
CA GLY A 54 8.97 -9.77 25.93
C GLY A 54 9.71 -10.51 24.81
N ILE A 55 9.70 -11.84 24.82
CA ILE A 55 10.33 -12.67 23.79
C ILE A 55 9.61 -12.51 22.46
N GLU A 56 8.27 -12.57 22.44
CA GLU A 56 7.46 -12.33 21.25
C GLU A 56 7.74 -10.94 20.65
N GLY A 57 7.76 -9.90 21.50
CA GLY A 57 8.08 -8.54 21.08
C GLY A 57 9.48 -8.41 20.48
N ALA A 58 10.49 -9.07 21.07
CA ALA A 58 11.85 -9.08 20.55
C ALA A 58 11.94 -9.78 19.18
N HIS A 59 11.24 -10.91 19.00
CA HIS A 59 11.20 -11.60 17.71
C HIS A 59 10.55 -10.75 16.62
N LEU A 60 9.44 -10.07 16.92
CA LEU A 60 8.80 -9.15 15.98
C LEU A 60 9.73 -7.99 15.60
N LEU A 61 10.46 -7.43 16.56
CA LEU A 61 11.43 -6.38 16.29
C LEU A 61 12.60 -6.86 15.40
N ILE A 62 13.10 -8.07 15.65
CA ILE A 62 14.16 -8.68 14.82
C ILE A 62 13.65 -8.87 13.39
N GLU A 63 12.43 -9.40 13.21
CA GLU A 63 11.84 -9.59 11.88
C GLU A 63 11.67 -8.26 11.13
N GLN A 64 11.20 -7.21 11.81
CA GLN A 64 11.10 -5.87 11.23
C GLN A 64 12.47 -5.30 10.86
N THR A 65 13.47 -5.54 11.70
CA THR A 65 14.84 -5.07 11.48
C THR A 65 15.47 -5.80 10.30
N ASP A 66 15.29 -7.12 10.20
CA ASP A 66 15.78 -7.95 9.10
C ASP A 66 15.19 -7.48 7.76
N ARG A 67 13.87 -7.27 7.70
CA ARG A 67 13.21 -6.68 6.52
C ARG A 67 13.78 -5.31 6.15
N ARG A 68 14.09 -4.47 7.14
CA ARG A 68 14.70 -3.16 6.91
C ARG A 68 16.14 -3.27 6.42
N VAL A 69 16.91 -4.23 6.92
CA VAL A 69 18.28 -4.51 6.47
C VAL A 69 18.26 -5.02 5.04
N THR A 70 17.44 -6.01 4.70
CA THR A 70 17.27 -6.51 3.33
C THR A 70 16.90 -5.38 2.36
N ARG A 71 16.04 -4.46 2.78
CA ARG A 71 15.71 -3.26 1.99
C ARG A 71 16.94 -2.39 1.75
N ILE A 72 17.72 -2.10 2.78
CA ILE A 72 18.95 -1.29 2.67
C ILE A 72 19.99 -1.99 1.80
N GLU A 73 20.17 -3.30 1.94
CA GLU A 73 21.07 -4.10 1.10
C GLU A 73 20.65 -4.06 -0.37
N ALA A 74 19.36 -4.22 -0.67
CA ALA A 74 18.84 -4.06 -2.01
C ALA A 74 19.11 -2.65 -2.56
N PHE A 75 18.99 -1.60 -1.73
CA PHE A 75 19.34 -0.23 -2.13
C PHE A 75 20.84 -0.07 -2.42
N LEU A 76 21.72 -0.67 -1.61
CA LEU A 76 23.18 -0.54 -1.75
C LEU A 76 23.75 -1.36 -2.92
N ASP A 77 23.27 -2.59 -3.15
CA ASP A 77 23.72 -3.41 -4.29
C ASP A 77 23.44 -2.73 -5.63
N ILE A 78 22.33 -1.98 -5.71
CA ILE A 78 21.92 -1.26 -6.92
C ILE A 78 22.78 -0.01 -7.14
N ASP A 79 23.17 0.72 -6.10
CA ASP A 79 24.07 1.89 -6.21
C ASP A 79 25.49 1.48 -6.63
N SER A 80 25.96 0.30 -6.19
CA SER A 80 27.28 -0.24 -6.55
C SER A 80 27.40 -0.67 -8.03
N ARG A 81 26.32 -0.66 -8.84
CA ARG A 81 26.39 -1.04 -10.26
C ARG A 81 26.99 0.03 -11.17
N GLY A 82 27.39 1.19 -10.63
CA GLY A 82 28.39 2.08 -11.25
C GLY A 82 28.01 2.68 -12.60
N VAL A 83 26.73 2.64 -13.01
CA VAL A 83 26.29 3.22 -14.27
C VAL A 83 25.82 4.65 -14.02
N THR A 84 26.71 5.61 -14.27
CA THR A 84 26.40 7.04 -14.22
C THR A 84 25.24 7.36 -15.16
N GLY A 85 24.10 7.81 -14.61
CA GLY A 85 22.93 8.22 -15.39
C GLY A 85 21.88 7.15 -15.67
N ALA A 86 22.08 5.88 -15.27
CA ALA A 86 21.06 4.84 -15.37
C ALA A 86 20.54 4.44 -13.97
N GLN A 87 19.76 5.32 -13.34
CA GLN A 87 19.10 5.03 -12.06
C GLN A 87 17.77 4.29 -12.25
N ALA A 88 17.72 3.32 -13.17
CA ALA A 88 16.54 2.48 -13.34
C ALA A 88 16.52 1.45 -12.20
N ARG A 89 15.90 1.82 -11.08
CA ARG A 89 15.72 0.98 -9.90
C ARG A 89 14.61 -0.02 -10.23
N PHE A 90 14.87 -1.32 -10.11
CA PHE A 90 13.85 -2.37 -10.20
C PHE A 90 13.97 -3.27 -8.96
N ALA A 91 13.79 -2.68 -7.78
CA ALA A 91 13.75 -3.43 -6.53
C ALA A 91 12.31 -3.51 -6.05
N ASP A 92 11.66 -4.65 -6.28
CA ASP A 92 10.47 -5.01 -5.53
C ASP A 92 10.92 -5.59 -4.19
N THR A 93 10.49 -4.98 -3.09
CA THR A 93 10.84 -5.46 -1.73
C THR A 93 9.92 -6.63 -1.31
N TYR A 94 9.01 -7.08 -2.19
CA TYR A 94 8.04 -8.17 -1.98
C TYR A 94 7.19 -8.02 -0.70
N ASP A 95 7.10 -6.81 -0.17
CA ASP A 95 6.44 -6.49 1.11
C ASP A 95 5.06 -5.81 0.90
N GLY A 96 4.61 -5.72 -0.36
CA GLY A 96 3.34 -5.11 -0.74
C GLY A 96 3.27 -3.59 -0.50
N GLN A 97 4.38 -2.96 -0.12
CA GLN A 97 4.44 -1.51 0.04
C GLN A 97 4.71 -0.84 -1.31
N THR A 98 4.05 0.30 -1.55
CA THR A 98 4.27 1.05 -2.80
C THR A 98 5.59 1.80 -2.69
N ASP A 99 6.47 1.64 -3.67
CA ASP A 99 7.73 2.38 -3.72
C ASP A 99 7.44 3.90 -3.78
N PRO A 100 8.04 4.74 -2.90
CA PRO A 100 7.80 6.18 -2.90
C PRO A 100 8.42 6.92 -4.09
N VAL A 101 9.37 6.30 -4.80
CA VAL A 101 10.11 6.88 -5.92
C VAL A 101 9.60 6.35 -7.26
N LEU A 102 9.27 5.06 -7.35
CA LEU A 102 8.75 4.42 -8.57
C LEU A 102 7.26 4.15 -8.46
N GLN A 103 6.50 5.20 -8.73
CA GLN A 103 5.05 5.12 -8.77
C GLN A 103 4.57 5.04 -10.21
N PHE A 104 3.59 4.16 -10.41
CA PHE A 104 2.85 4.12 -11.66
C PHE A 104 2.03 5.41 -11.77
N ASP A 105 2.43 6.28 -12.69
CA ASP A 105 1.82 7.59 -12.90
C ASP A 105 0.46 7.44 -13.61
N GLN A 106 -0.60 7.64 -12.84
CA GLN A 106 -1.99 7.54 -13.30
C GLN A 106 -2.56 8.89 -13.75
N THR A 107 -1.72 9.92 -13.89
CA THR A 107 -2.16 11.25 -14.29
C THR A 107 -2.81 11.18 -15.67
N LYS A 108 -4.07 11.61 -15.75
CA LYS A 108 -4.88 11.63 -16.96
C LYS A 108 -5.85 12.79 -16.97
N THR A 109 -6.17 13.25 -18.17
CA THR A 109 -7.15 14.30 -18.43
C THR A 109 -7.84 14.04 -19.77
N PHE A 110 -8.82 14.87 -20.10
CA PHE A 110 -9.58 14.76 -21.35
C PHE A 110 -9.61 16.10 -22.07
N SER A 111 -9.60 16.05 -23.40
CA SER A 111 -9.76 17.24 -24.22
C SER A 111 -11.19 17.76 -24.18
N LEU A 112 -11.35 19.09 -24.06
CA LEU A 112 -12.66 19.74 -24.09
C LEU A 112 -13.13 20.08 -25.50
N ILE A 113 -12.18 20.08 -26.45
CA ILE A 113 -12.41 20.33 -27.87
C ILE A 113 -11.74 19.22 -28.70
N GLU A 114 -12.03 19.23 -30.00
CA GLU A 114 -11.28 18.42 -30.97
C GLU A 114 -9.83 18.91 -31.06
N LEU A 115 -8.89 17.96 -31.06
CA LEU A 115 -7.50 18.21 -31.39
C LEU A 115 -7.32 17.96 -32.88
N ALA A 116 -7.26 19.02 -33.66
CA ALA A 116 -7.00 18.90 -35.09
C ALA A 116 -5.56 18.43 -35.35
N ALA A 117 -5.38 17.55 -36.33
CA ALA A 117 -4.07 17.17 -36.82
C ALA A 117 -3.31 18.39 -37.35
N SER A 118 -2.07 18.57 -36.92
CA SER A 118 -1.23 19.72 -37.26
C SER A 118 0.26 19.38 -37.11
N THR A 119 1.07 19.87 -38.05
CA THR A 119 2.54 19.81 -37.98
C THR A 119 3.16 21.01 -37.25
N SER A 120 2.32 21.85 -36.64
CA SER A 120 2.69 23.03 -35.86
C SER A 120 2.03 23.00 -34.49
N LEU A 121 2.48 23.88 -33.58
CA LEU A 121 2.01 23.96 -32.19
C LEU A 121 0.48 23.92 -32.07
N VAL A 122 -0.04 22.98 -31.30
CA VAL A 122 -1.47 22.80 -31.03
C VAL A 122 -1.74 23.10 -29.56
N SER A 123 -2.62 24.06 -29.28
CA SER A 123 -3.06 24.36 -27.91
C SER A 123 -4.46 23.83 -27.65
N VAL A 124 -4.61 23.10 -26.56
CA VAL A 124 -5.79 22.27 -26.28
C VAL A 124 -6.29 22.57 -24.87
N PRO A 125 -7.52 23.08 -24.70
CA PRO A 125 -8.16 23.14 -23.39
C PRO A 125 -8.52 21.74 -22.91
N VAL A 126 -8.14 21.46 -21.66
CA VAL A 126 -8.33 20.15 -21.01
C VAL A 126 -9.14 20.31 -19.72
N ALA A 127 -9.71 19.20 -19.25
CA ALA A 127 -10.53 19.19 -18.03
C ALA A 127 -9.72 19.53 -16.76
N SER A 128 -8.45 19.09 -16.70
CA SER A 128 -7.50 19.36 -15.62
C SER A 128 -6.07 19.28 -16.12
N ILE A 129 -5.19 20.10 -15.54
CA ILE A 129 -3.74 20.08 -15.74
C ILE A 129 -2.99 19.54 -14.51
N THR A 130 -3.70 19.14 -13.46
CA THR A 130 -3.09 18.65 -12.22
C THR A 130 -2.23 17.42 -12.50
N GLY A 131 -0.98 17.43 -12.03
CA GLY A 131 -0.04 16.31 -12.19
C GLY A 131 0.81 16.37 -13.47
N PHE A 132 0.46 17.25 -14.42
CA PHE A 132 1.26 17.45 -15.63
C PHE A 132 2.37 18.50 -15.44
N SER A 133 3.48 18.33 -16.14
CA SER A 133 4.56 19.30 -16.24
C SER A 133 5.12 19.41 -17.66
N VAL A 134 5.73 20.55 -17.97
CA VAL A 134 6.33 20.80 -19.28
C VAL A 134 7.50 19.84 -19.53
N GLY A 135 7.60 19.32 -20.75
CA GLY A 135 8.58 18.32 -21.16
C GLY A 135 8.15 16.88 -20.89
N GLN A 136 7.04 16.65 -20.21
CA GLN A 136 6.51 15.30 -20.01
C GLN A 136 5.90 14.76 -21.31
N GLU A 137 6.29 13.53 -21.66
CA GLU A 137 5.59 12.74 -22.68
C GLU A 137 4.24 12.26 -22.15
N VAL A 138 3.20 12.40 -22.96
CA VAL A 138 1.85 11.91 -22.70
C VAL A 138 1.32 11.20 -23.93
N THR A 139 0.53 10.17 -23.68
CA THR A 139 -0.20 9.46 -24.72
C THR A 139 -1.54 10.14 -24.94
N ILE A 140 -1.80 10.57 -26.17
CA ILE A 140 -3.10 11.05 -26.65
C ILE A 140 -3.79 9.87 -27.33
N ALA A 141 -4.93 9.44 -26.78
CA ALA A 141 -5.67 8.28 -27.26
C ALA A 141 -7.13 8.64 -27.55
N SER A 142 -7.61 8.22 -28.71
CA SER A 142 -9.02 8.31 -29.10
C SER A 142 -9.39 7.19 -30.08
N SER A 143 -10.62 7.21 -30.59
CA SER A 143 -11.05 6.33 -31.69
C SER A 143 -10.30 6.58 -33.01
N ALA A 144 -9.69 7.75 -33.19
CA ALA A 144 -8.90 8.07 -34.39
C ALA A 144 -7.52 7.40 -34.38
N GLY A 145 -6.97 7.10 -33.20
CA GLY A 145 -5.63 6.57 -33.05
C GLY A 145 -5.03 6.86 -31.67
N VAL A 146 -3.80 6.41 -31.50
CA VAL A 146 -2.97 6.63 -30.32
C VAL A 146 -1.64 7.22 -30.78
N GLU A 147 -1.21 8.30 -30.13
CA GLU A 147 0.10 8.92 -30.38
C GLU A 147 0.70 9.44 -29.07
N ASP A 148 2.03 9.51 -29.03
CA ASP A 148 2.77 10.04 -27.89
C ASP A 148 3.33 11.42 -28.25
N GLN A 149 3.06 12.40 -27.39
CA GLN A 149 3.47 13.78 -27.59
C GLN A 149 4.05 14.38 -26.31
N PRO A 150 5.15 15.15 -26.37
CA PRO A 150 5.65 15.89 -25.23
C PRO A 150 4.83 17.18 -25.02
N ILE A 151 4.57 17.52 -23.76
CA ILE A 151 3.95 18.80 -23.39
C ILE A 151 4.97 19.92 -23.58
N THR A 152 4.69 20.86 -24.47
CA THR A 152 5.56 22.02 -24.75
C THR A 152 5.29 23.19 -23.81
N ALA A 153 4.03 23.40 -23.43
CA ALA A 153 3.64 24.45 -22.49
C ALA A 153 2.35 24.07 -21.75
N ILE A 154 2.18 24.64 -20.57
CA ILE A 154 0.96 24.53 -19.75
C ILE A 154 0.55 25.95 -19.35
N ASN A 155 -0.70 26.33 -19.63
CA ASN A 155 -1.27 27.56 -19.11
C ASN A 155 -2.31 27.22 -18.03
N ALA A 156 -1.98 27.61 -16.79
CA ALA A 156 -2.79 27.32 -15.62
C ALA A 156 -4.06 28.16 -15.51
N ASP A 157 -4.09 29.35 -16.11
CA ASP A 157 -5.26 30.24 -16.05
C ASP A 157 -6.40 29.72 -16.93
N SER A 158 -6.06 29.08 -18.06
CA SER A 158 -7.02 28.56 -19.03
C SER A 158 -7.12 27.03 -19.08
N ASN A 159 -6.38 26.30 -18.23
CA ASN A 159 -6.24 24.83 -18.29
C ASN A 159 -5.94 24.33 -19.71
N THR A 160 -4.93 24.92 -20.36
CA THR A 160 -4.54 24.49 -21.71
C THR A 160 -3.18 23.80 -21.70
N LEU A 161 -3.09 22.70 -22.45
CA LEU A 161 -1.86 22.00 -22.77
C LEU A 161 -1.47 22.31 -24.21
N THR A 162 -0.19 22.54 -24.46
CA THR A 162 0.33 22.78 -25.81
C THR A 162 1.25 21.65 -26.22
N PHE A 163 1.02 21.12 -27.43
CA PHE A 163 1.81 20.05 -28.05
C PHE A 163 2.54 20.59 -29.28
N PRO A 164 3.72 20.05 -29.64
CA PRO A 164 4.48 20.53 -30.79
C PRO A 164 3.78 20.21 -32.11
N THR A 165 3.24 19.01 -32.22
CA THR A 165 2.49 18.50 -33.37
C THR A 165 1.44 17.50 -32.87
N VAL A 166 0.45 17.20 -33.72
CA VAL A 166 -0.54 16.14 -33.50
C VAL A 166 -0.79 15.47 -34.85
N LEU A 167 -0.64 14.15 -34.94
CA LEU A 167 -0.76 13.42 -36.20
C LEU A 167 -2.23 13.11 -36.55
N PHE A 168 -3.03 12.73 -35.56
CA PHE A 168 -4.42 12.34 -35.76
C PHE A 168 -5.39 13.46 -35.35
N SER A 169 -6.52 13.58 -36.04
CA SER A 169 -7.61 14.47 -35.57
C SER A 169 -8.37 13.74 -34.46
N HIS A 170 -8.04 14.03 -33.21
CA HIS A 170 -8.70 13.38 -32.08
C HIS A 170 -10.01 14.12 -31.73
N PRO A 171 -11.17 13.45 -31.72
CA PRO A 171 -12.44 14.09 -31.40
C PRO A 171 -12.44 14.62 -29.96
N LYS A 172 -13.41 15.50 -29.66
CA LYS A 172 -13.67 15.98 -28.30
C LYS A 172 -13.77 14.81 -27.31
N GLY A 173 -13.10 14.95 -26.17
CA GLY A 173 -13.05 13.91 -25.14
C GLY A 173 -11.89 12.92 -25.33
N ALA A 174 -10.91 13.24 -26.19
CA ALA A 174 -9.69 12.47 -26.31
C ALA A 174 -8.97 12.37 -24.97
N MET A 175 -8.50 11.18 -24.62
CA MET A 175 -7.77 10.95 -23.39
C MET A 175 -6.31 11.39 -23.57
N ILE A 176 -5.80 12.16 -22.61
CA ILE A 176 -4.41 12.57 -22.55
C ILE A 176 -3.87 12.06 -21.22
N ALA A 177 -2.96 11.08 -21.24
CA ALA A 177 -2.53 10.39 -20.03
C ALA A 177 -1.04 10.04 -20.02
N ARG A 178 -0.46 9.97 -18.83
CA ARG A 178 0.91 9.46 -18.59
C ARG A 178 1.00 7.95 -18.73
N SER A 179 -0.11 7.26 -18.46
CA SER A 179 -0.28 5.87 -18.83
C SER A 179 -1.74 5.57 -19.17
N THR A 180 -1.95 4.73 -20.18
CA THR A 180 -3.27 4.20 -20.55
C THR A 180 -3.67 3.00 -19.72
N MET A 181 -2.76 2.46 -18.89
CA MET A 181 -3.04 1.34 -18.00
C MET A 181 -3.62 1.84 -16.67
N GLU A 182 -4.39 0.99 -16.01
CA GLU A 182 -4.97 1.22 -14.70
C GLU A 182 -4.54 0.09 -13.74
N ARG A 183 -4.29 0.44 -12.48
CA ARG A 183 -4.00 -0.55 -11.45
C ARG A 183 -5.31 -1.16 -10.93
N ASP A 184 -5.50 -2.45 -11.14
CA ASP A 184 -6.55 -3.23 -10.50
C ASP A 184 -6.05 -3.69 -9.13
N THR A 185 -6.46 -2.99 -8.08
CA THR A 185 -6.05 -3.28 -6.70
C THR A 185 -6.73 -4.52 -6.12
N GLU A 186 -7.83 -4.98 -6.71
CA GLU A 186 -8.56 -6.17 -6.26
C GLU A 186 -7.92 -7.44 -6.81
N ASN A 187 -7.61 -7.46 -8.11
CA ASN A 187 -6.97 -8.62 -8.76
C ASN A 187 -5.45 -8.50 -8.85
N GLN A 188 -4.85 -7.46 -8.27
CA GLN A 188 -3.40 -7.21 -8.24
C GLN A 188 -2.73 -7.26 -9.62
N ARG A 189 -3.37 -6.66 -10.63
CA ARG A 189 -2.87 -6.66 -12.01
C ARG A 189 -2.96 -5.28 -12.65
N LEU A 190 -2.19 -5.05 -13.70
CA LEU A 190 -2.41 -3.91 -14.59
C LEU A 190 -3.48 -4.31 -15.61
N ARG A 191 -4.51 -3.46 -15.76
CA ARG A 191 -5.53 -3.59 -16.79
C ARG A 191 -5.47 -2.41 -17.75
N ILE A 192 -5.99 -2.58 -18.96
CA ILE A 192 -6.16 -1.46 -19.89
C ILE A 192 -7.21 -0.53 -19.28
N GLY A 193 -6.90 0.77 -19.19
CA GLY A 193 -7.82 1.77 -18.69
C GLY A 193 -9.00 1.96 -19.65
N ASN A 194 -10.20 2.13 -19.11
CA ASN A 194 -11.41 2.26 -19.92
C ASN A 194 -11.39 3.56 -20.76
N TRP A 195 -11.55 3.44 -22.07
CA TRP A 195 -11.94 4.55 -22.93
C TRP A 195 -13.42 4.85 -22.71
N SER A 196 -13.72 5.97 -22.05
CA SER A 196 -15.11 6.37 -21.81
C SER A 196 -15.57 7.34 -22.89
N THR A 197 -16.70 7.04 -23.54
CA THR A 197 -17.39 7.97 -24.46
C THR A 197 -18.53 8.63 -23.69
N TYR A 198 -18.57 9.96 -23.68
CA TYR A 198 -19.63 10.72 -23.00
C TYR A 198 -20.62 11.28 -24.02
N SER A 199 -21.90 11.01 -23.83
CA SER A 199 -22.98 11.65 -24.58
C SER A 199 -23.43 12.91 -23.85
N VAL A 200 -23.26 14.08 -24.46
CA VAL A 200 -23.78 15.35 -23.92
C VAL A 200 -25.19 15.55 -24.49
N THR A 201 -26.19 15.58 -23.62
CA THR A 201 -27.54 16.02 -23.98
C THR A 201 -27.73 17.44 -23.47
N ILE A 202 -27.95 18.39 -24.40
CA ILE A 202 -28.35 19.76 -24.06
C ILE A 202 -29.88 19.78 -24.10
N THR A 203 -30.50 20.11 -22.97
CA THR A 203 -31.94 20.41 -22.91
C THR A 203 -32.07 21.92 -22.77
N GLU A 204 -32.59 22.58 -23.81
CA GLU A 204 -33.07 23.96 -23.67
C GLU A 204 -34.30 23.98 -22.75
N ILE A 205 -34.35 24.98 -21.86
CA ILE A 205 -35.56 25.36 -21.11
C ILE A 205 -36.27 26.47 -21.88
#